data_AF-A0A7W7ZIT6-F1
#
_entry.id   AF-A0A7W7ZIT6-F1
#
_cell.length_a   1.000
_cell.length_b   1.000
_cell.length_c   1.000
_cell.angle_alpha   90.00
_cell.angle_beta   90.00
_cell.angle_gamma   90.00
#
_symmetry.space_group_name_H-M   'P 1'
#
loop_
_entity.id
_entity.type
_entity.pdbx_description
1 polymer ?
#
loop_
_entity_poly.entity_id
_entity_poly.type
_entity_poly.pdbx_seq_one_letter_code
_entity_poly.pdbx_strand_id
1 'polypeptide(L)'
;MPAVAEPVTRQRAERLEARTTRENKELCVRAAEIEGRTLSDFVVSSAVEAAKRSIRETEFMALTARDRTAFVTSLLNAAPSPNARLRKAAERHQQTIG
;
A
#
# COMPACT_ATOMS: atom_id res chain seq x y z
N MET A 1 -16.66 -5.20 35.68
CA MET A 1 -15.29 -5.59 35.28
C MET A 1 -15.33 -5.85 33.78
N PRO A 2 -14.80 -4.98 32.90
CA PRO A 2 -14.78 -5.29 31.47
C PRO A 2 -13.71 -6.35 31.18
N ALA A 3 -14.04 -7.28 30.30
CA ALA A 3 -13.18 -8.38 29.90
C ALA A 3 -11.88 -7.86 29.29
N VAL A 4 -10.75 -8.31 29.83
CA VAL A 4 -9.42 -8.08 29.25
C VAL A 4 -9.38 -8.84 27.93
N ALA A 5 -9.15 -8.14 26.82
CA ALA A 5 -8.97 -8.75 25.51
C ALA A 5 -7.78 -9.71 25.57
N GLU A 6 -8.02 -11.00 25.34
CA GLU A 6 -6.96 -12.00 25.25
C GLU A 6 -6.01 -11.64 24.09
N PRO A 7 -4.69 -11.79 24.27
CA PRO A 7 -3.74 -11.56 23.20
C PRO A 7 -3.99 -12.60 22.11
N VAL A 8 -4.42 -12.14 20.93
CA VAL A 8 -4.50 -12.97 19.73
C VAL A 8 -3.07 -13.38 19.37
N THR A 9 -2.62 -14.53 19.87
CA THR A 9 -1.40 -15.17 19.43
C THR A 9 -1.56 -15.54 17.96
N ARG A 10 -1.06 -14.68 17.07
CA ARG A 10 -0.96 -14.95 15.64
C ARG A 10 0.01 -16.12 15.46
N GLN A 11 -0.52 -17.35 15.41
CA GLN A 11 0.28 -18.51 15.09
C GLN A 11 0.85 -18.35 13.68
N ARG A 12 2.16 -18.57 13.52
CA ARG A 12 2.84 -18.62 12.22
C ARG A 12 2.51 -19.97 11.55
N ALA A 13 1.26 -20.14 11.11
CA ALA A 13 0.76 -21.39 10.52
C ALA A 13 0.98 -21.47 9.00
N GLU A 14 1.14 -20.31 8.34
CA GLU A 14 1.27 -20.23 6.88
C GLU A 14 2.74 -20.24 6.44
N ARG A 15 3.00 -20.83 5.27
CA ARG A 15 4.34 -20.96 4.69
C ARG A 15 4.47 -20.11 3.44
N LEU A 16 5.56 -19.36 3.35
CA LEU A 16 5.98 -18.64 2.15
C LEU A 16 6.98 -19.50 1.38
N GLU A 17 6.55 -20.10 0.27
CA GLU A 17 7.41 -20.96 -0.56
C GLU A 17 7.91 -20.20 -1.79
N ALA A 18 9.24 -20.08 -1.91
CA ALA A 18 9.89 -19.48 -3.06
C ALA A 18 11.21 -20.19 -3.37
N ARG A 19 11.47 -20.42 -4.66
CA ARG A 19 12.77 -20.90 -5.13
C ARG A 19 13.66 -19.69 -5.43
N THR A 20 14.93 -19.80 -5.06
CA THR A 20 15.92 -18.74 -5.28
C THR A 20 17.27 -19.35 -5.65
N THR A 21 18.17 -18.52 -6.18
CA THR A 21 19.54 -18.94 -6.48
C THR A 21 20.39 -19.01 -5.21
N ARG A 22 21.54 -19.70 -5.28
CA ARG A 22 22.52 -19.72 -4.19
C ARG A 22 23.00 -18.31 -3.83
N GLU A 23 23.33 -17.51 -4.84
CA GLU A 23 23.79 -16.13 -4.68
C GLU A 23 22.78 -15.25 -3.93
N ASN A 24 21.50 -15.32 -4.31
CA ASN A 24 20.45 -14.57 -3.62
C ASN A 24 20.30 -15.02 -2.15
N LYS A 25 20.41 -16.33 -1.90
CA LYS A 25 20.37 -16.86 -0.53
C LYS A 25 21.54 -16.33 0.30
N GLU A 26 22.76 -16.36 -0.24
CA GLU A 26 23.96 -15.87 0.44
C GLU A 26 23.86 -14.36 0.75
N LEU A 27 23.33 -13.58 -0.20
CA LEU A 27 23.05 -12.15 0.01
C LEU A 27 22.07 -11.93 1.17
N CYS A 28 20.93 -12.64 1.18
CA CYS A 28 19.94 -12.51 2.25
C CYS A 28 20.48 -12.99 3.61
N VAL A 29 21.32 -14.03 3.64
CA VAL A 29 21.98 -14.50 4.87
C VAL A 29 22.87 -13.40 5.44
N ARG A 30 23.74 -12.82 4.61
CA ARG A 30 24.62 -11.72 5.05
C ARG A 30 23.83 -10.52 5.56
N ALA A 31 22.75 -10.14 4.88
CA ALA A 31 21.89 -9.05 5.33
C ALA A 31 21.23 -9.35 6.69
N ALA A 32 20.73 -10.57 6.88
CA ALA A 32 20.15 -11.00 8.14
C ALA A 32 21.17 -11.01 9.30
N GLU A 33 22.41 -11.43 9.03
CA GLU A 33 23.53 -11.40 9.99
C GLU A 33 23.87 -9.97 10.43
N ILE A 34 23.95 -9.03 9.47
CA ILE A 34 24.20 -7.60 9.76
C ILE A 34 23.11 -7.02 10.67
N GLU A 35 21.86 -7.44 10.48
CA GLU A 35 20.73 -6.96 11.28
C GLU A 35 20.49 -7.77 12.57
N GLY A 36 21.31 -8.79 12.84
CA GLY A 36 21.23 -9.59 14.06
C GLY A 36 19.96 -10.46 14.16
N ARG A 37 19.39 -10.86 13.02
CA ARG A 37 18.16 -11.67 12.96
C ARG A 37 18.32 -12.92 12.10
N THR A 38 17.39 -13.85 12.24
CA THR A 38 17.41 -15.08 11.43
C THR A 38 17.06 -14.79 9.96
N LEU A 39 17.57 -15.61 9.03
CA LEU A 39 17.23 -15.51 7.61
C LEU A 39 15.71 -15.52 7.37
N SER A 40 14.99 -16.42 8.04
CA SER A 40 13.53 -16.52 7.90
C SER A 40 12.82 -15.25 8.36
N ASP A 41 13.24 -14.67 9.48
CA ASP A 41 12.66 -13.42 9.98
C ASP A 41 12.97 -12.23 9.06
N PHE A 42 14.22 -12.16 8.56
CA PHE A 42 14.63 -11.18 7.57
C PHE A 42 13.77 -11.24 6.30
N VAL A 43 13.61 -12.44 5.72
CA VAL A 43 12.85 -12.63 4.48
C VAL A 43 11.38 -12.28 4.67
N VAL A 44 10.74 -12.77 5.74
CA VAL A 44 9.32 -12.47 6.01
C VAL A 44 9.11 -10.98 6.23
N SER A 45 9.95 -10.34 7.04
CA SER A 45 9.87 -8.90 7.30
C SER A 45 10.07 -8.09 6.03
N SER A 46 11.08 -8.43 5.22
CA SER A 46 11.38 -7.71 3.98
C SER A 46 10.25 -7.85 2.96
N ALA A 47 9.68 -9.05 2.83
CA ALA A 47 8.54 -9.30 1.95
C ALA A 47 7.30 -8.49 2.38
N VAL A 48 7.01 -8.44 3.68
CA VAL A 48 5.89 -7.65 4.22
C VAL A 48 6.09 -6.16 3.99
N GLU A 49 7.30 -5.62 4.21
CA GLU A 49 7.57 -4.20 3.96
C GLU A 49 7.49 -3.85 2.46
N ALA A 50 8.00 -4.73 1.58
CA ALA A 50 7.85 -4.57 0.13
C ALA A 50 6.37 -4.59 -0.30
N ALA A 51 5.57 -5.50 0.27
CA ALA A 51 4.14 -5.58 -0.01
C ALA A 51 3.41 -4.30 0.43
N LYS A 52 3.66 -3.82 1.65
CA LYS A 52 3.08 -2.55 2.15
C LYS A 52 3.44 -1.37 1.25
N ARG A 53 4.70 -1.30 0.81
CA ARG A 53 5.17 -0.26 -0.09
C ARG A 53 4.45 -0.32 -1.45
N SER A 54 4.37 -1.50 -2.05
CA SER A 54 3.72 -1.69 -3.35
C SER A 54 2.21 -1.37 -3.30
N ILE A 55 1.52 -1.78 -2.23
CA ILE A 55 0.12 -1.41 -2.00
C ILE A 55 0.01 0.11 -1.85
N ARG A 56 0.86 0.73 -1.03
CA ARG A 56 0.83 2.17 -0.82
C ARG A 56 1.03 2.96 -2.12
N GLU A 57 2.02 2.57 -2.92
CA GLU A 57 2.33 3.21 -4.20
C GLU A 57 1.18 3.09 -5.21
N THR A 58 0.40 2.00 -5.13
CA THR A 58 -0.74 1.77 -6.04
C THR A 58 -2.01 2.46 -5.56
N GLU A 59 -2.32 2.37 -4.27
CA GLU A 59 -3.58 2.87 -3.70
C GLU A 59 -3.53 4.35 -3.34
N PHE A 60 -2.35 4.90 -3.04
CA PHE A 60 -2.21 6.27 -2.59
C PHE A 60 -1.45 7.09 -3.64
N MET A 61 -2.18 7.94 -4.38
CA MET A 61 -1.54 9.02 -5.11
C MET A 61 -1.04 10.07 -4.12
N ALA A 62 0.28 10.27 -4.09
CA ALA A 62 0.87 11.39 -3.38
C ALA A 62 0.44 12.70 -4.06
N LEU A 63 -0.59 13.35 -3.50
CA LEU A 63 -1.00 14.68 -3.96
C LEU A 63 0.11 15.69 -3.71
N THR A 64 0.40 16.53 -4.71
CA THR A 64 1.29 17.67 -4.52
C THR A 64 0.72 18.61 -3.44
N ALA A 65 1.53 19.52 -2.90
CA ALA A 65 1.04 20.49 -1.92
C ALA A 65 -0.15 21.31 -2.48
N ARG A 66 -0.10 21.66 -3.77
CA ARG A 66 -1.19 22.33 -4.49
C ARG A 66 -2.44 21.47 -4.54
N ASP A 67 -2.30 20.21 -4.94
CA ASP A 67 -3.44 19.30 -5.09
C ASP A 67 -4.09 18.98 -3.74
N ARG A 68 -3.28 18.87 -2.68
CA ARG A 68 -3.77 18.68 -1.31
C ARG A 68 -4.62 19.87 -0.86
N THR A 69 -4.15 21.10 -1.08
CA THR A 69 -4.92 22.31 -0.77
C THR A 69 -6.20 22.37 -1.59
N ALA A 70 -6.14 22.10 -2.90
CA ALA A 70 -7.31 22.09 -3.76
C ALA A 70 -8.34 21.03 -3.31
N PHE A 71 -7.87 19.82 -3.00
CA PHE A 71 -8.69 18.71 -2.51
C PHE A 71 -9.38 19.06 -1.18
N VAL A 72 -8.63 19.49 -0.16
CA VAL A 72 -9.20 19.88 1.15
C VAL A 72 -10.15 21.07 1.00
N THR A 73 -9.79 22.07 0.19
CA THR A 73 -10.66 23.23 -0.08
C THR A 73 -11.98 22.79 -0.73
N SER A 74 -11.94 21.79 -1.62
CA SER A 74 -13.14 21.24 -2.26
C SER A 74 -14.00 20.37 -1.35
N LEU A 75 -13.43 19.78 -0.29
CA LEU A 75 -14.17 19.03 0.73
C LEU A 75 -14.85 19.95 1.74
N LEU A 76 -14.19 21.06 2.12
CA LEU A 76 -14.70 21.99 3.12
C LEU A 76 -15.67 23.02 2.55
N ASN A 77 -15.54 23.37 1.28
CA ASN A 77 -16.41 24.32 0.60
C ASN A 77 -17.35 23.61 -0.37
N ALA A 78 -18.51 24.22 -0.66
CA ALA A 78 -19.38 23.72 -1.72
C ALA A 78 -18.61 23.68 -3.04
N ALA A 79 -18.52 22.50 -3.65
CA ALA A 79 -17.81 22.32 -4.91
C ALA A 79 -18.46 23.19 -6.00
N PRO A 80 -17.67 23.94 -6.80
CA PRO A 80 -18.21 24.76 -7.87
C PRO A 80 -18.90 23.88 -8.92
N SER A 81 -19.99 24.38 -9.50
CA SER A 81 -20.72 23.63 -10.53
C SER A 81 -19.81 23.28 -11.72
N PRO A 82 -19.97 22.08 -12.33
CA PRO A 82 -19.14 21.67 -13.46
C PRO A 82 -19.25 22.65 -14.63
N ASN A 83 -18.10 23.05 -15.18
CA ASN A 83 -18.09 23.93 -16.34
C ASN A 83 -18.64 23.22 -17.60
N ALA A 84 -18.95 23.99 -18.65
CA ALA A 84 -19.52 23.45 -19.89
C ALA A 84 -18.66 22.36 -20.54
N ARG A 85 -17.32 22.44 -20.42
CA ARG A 85 -16.41 21.43 -20.96
C ARG A 85 -16.48 20.12 -20.19
N LEU A 86 -16.58 20.16 -18.86
CA LEU A 86 -16.74 18.98 -18.01
C LEU A 86 -18.07 18.26 -18.27
N ARG A 87 -19.17 19.02 -18.42
CA ARG A 87 -20.49 18.44 -18.78
C ARG A 87 -20.44 17.70 -20.12
N LYS A 88 -19.89 18.34 -21.16
CA LYS A 88 -19.72 17.73 -22.49
C LYS A 88 -18.80 16.50 -22.48
N ALA A 89 -17.80 16.47 -21.59
CA ALA A 89 -16.94 15.29 -21.41
C ALA A 89 -17.69 14.12 -20.77
N ALA A 90 -18.51 14.40 -19.74
CA ALA A 90 -19.35 13.38 -19.09
C ALA A 90 -20.39 12.79 -20.05
N GLU A 91 -21.07 13.63 -20.85
CA GLU A 91 -22.01 13.18 -21.89
C GLU A 91 -21.35 12.24 -22.90
N ARG A 92 -20.14 12.57 -23.36
CA ARG A 92 -19.38 11.72 -24.30
C ARG A 92 -18.98 10.39 -23.67
N HIS A 93 -18.56 10.40 -22.41
CA HIS A 93 -18.19 9.19 -21.68
C HIS A 93 -19.37 8.23 -21.55
N GLN A 94 -20.57 8.75 -21.23
CA GLN A 94 -21.80 7.96 -21.18
C GLN A 94 -22.15 7.32 -22.52
N GLN A 95 -21.87 7.98 -23.64
CA GLN A 95 -22.09 7.44 -24.99
C GLN A 95 -21.06 6.37 -25.41
N THR A 96 -19.91 6.30 -24.73
CA THR A 96 -18.79 5.41 -25.12
C THR A 96 -18.72 4.15 -24.24
N ILE A 97 -19.18 4.23 -22.98
CA ILE A 97 -19.19 3.11 -22.02
C ILE A 97 -20.60 2.52 -21.82
N GLY A 98 -21.63 3.15 -22.41
CA GLY A 98 -23.00 2.62 -22.46
C GLY A 98 -23.18 1.48 -23.45
#